data_AF-A0A6N4XVQ2-F1
#
_entry.id   AF-A0A6N4XVQ2-F1
#
_cell.length_a   1.000
_cell.length_b   1.000
_cell.length_c   1.000
_cell.angle_alpha   90.00
_cell.angle_beta   90.00
_cell.angle_gamma   90.00
#
_symmetry.space_group_name_H-M   'P 1'
#
loop_
_entity.id
_entity.type
_entity.pdbx_description
1 polymer ?
#
loop_
_entity_poly.entity_id
_entity_poly.type
_entity_poly.pdbx_seq_one_letter_code
_entity_poly.pdbx_strand_id
1 'polypeptide(L)' 'MNDKKEKIKRIFASISSKHKNNVRKTLSDQFNVTVDSVKINWIYGGKIPENYIDEVLEILEREAKMQHSEILKLIDFK' A
#
# COMPACT_ATOMS: atom_id res chain seq x y z
N MET A 1 6.19 -10.05 14.13
CA MET A 1 6.61 -8.71 13.65
C MET A 1 7.16 -8.72 12.22
N ASN A 2 8.13 -9.57 11.86
CA ASN A 2 8.66 -9.64 10.48
C ASN A 2 7.59 -9.98 9.41
N ASP A 3 6.59 -10.78 9.77
CA ASP A 3 5.53 -11.22 8.84
C ASP A 3 4.68 -10.06 8.29
N LYS A 4 4.33 -9.06 9.12
CA LYS A 4 3.50 -7.92 8.68
C LYS A 4 4.24 -7.04 7.68
N LYS A 5 5.52 -6.74 7.93
CA LYS A 5 6.34 -5.93 7.01
C LYS A 5 6.55 -6.62 5.66
N GLU A 6 6.70 -7.94 5.67
CA GLU A 6 6.80 -8.73 4.45
C GLU A 6 5.45 -8.77 3.71
N LYS A 7 4.33 -8.89 4.42
CA LYS A 7 2.98 -8.76 3.83
C LYS A 7 2.77 -7.41 3.14
N ILE A 8 3.18 -6.30 3.78
CA ILE A 8 3.13 -4.95 3.19
C ILE A 8 3.87 -4.93 1.84
N LYS A 9 5.09 -5.48 1.79
CA LYS A 9 5.88 -5.55 0.55
C LYS A 9 5.15 -6.33 -0.54
N ARG A 10 4.60 -7.50 -0.19
CA ARG A 10 3.90 -8.38 -1.13
C ARG A 10 2.63 -7.72 -1.68
N ILE A 11 1.78 -7.18 -0.81
CA ILE A 11 0.56 -6.48 -1.24
C ILE A 11 0.92 -5.29 -2.13
N PHE A 12 1.88 -4.47 -1.70
CA PHE A 12 2.32 -3.33 -2.50
C PHE A 12 2.88 -3.76 -3.85
N ALA A 13 3.62 -4.86 -3.94
CA ALA A 13 4.12 -5.37 -5.21
C ALA A 13 2.98 -5.81 -6.16
N SER A 14 1.91 -6.40 -5.62
CA SER A 14 0.77 -6.96 -6.37
C SER A 14 -0.25 -5.94 -6.87
N ILE A 15 -0.31 -4.73 -6.30
CA ILE A 15 -1.19 -3.67 -6.79
C ILE A 15 -0.59 -2.93 -7.99
N SER A 16 -1.45 -2.32 -8.81
CA SER A 16 -1.10 -1.62 -10.04
C SER A 16 -0.36 -0.31 -9.75
N SER A 17 0.33 0.23 -10.76
CA SER A 17 1.06 1.50 -10.62
C SER A 17 0.16 2.66 -10.15
N LYS A 18 -1.11 2.70 -10.57
CA LYS A 18 -2.09 3.69 -10.12
C LYS A 18 -2.31 3.58 -8.62
N HIS A 19 -2.62 2.39 -8.11
CA HIS A 19 -2.85 2.18 -6.68
C HIS A 19 -1.57 2.34 -5.86
N LYS A 20 -0.40 1.92 -6.38
CA LYS A 20 0.91 2.20 -5.77
C LYS A 20 1.14 3.70 -5.57
N ASN A 21 0.71 4.53 -6.53
CA ASN A 21 0.83 5.99 -6.41
C ASN A 21 -0.09 6.53 -5.33
N ASN A 22 -1.33 6.03 -5.26
CA ASN A 22 -2.29 6.43 -4.24
C ASN A 22 -1.80 6.08 -2.83
N VAL A 23 -1.40 4.82 -2.60
CA VAL A 23 -0.82 4.37 -1.33
C VAL A 23 0.32 5.30 -0.90
N ARG A 24 1.26 5.60 -1.80
CA ARG A 24 2.41 6.44 -1.46
C ARG A 24 2.01 7.86 -1.10
N LYS A 25 1.05 8.46 -1.82
CA LYS A 25 0.52 9.79 -1.50
C LYS A 25 -0.20 9.79 -0.15
N THR A 26 -1.12 8.85 0.06
CA THR A 26 -1.86 8.74 1.33
C THR A 26 -0.92 8.56 2.53
N LEU A 27 0.07 7.67 2.44
CA LEU A 27 1.06 7.49 3.51
C LEU A 27 1.92 8.73 3.72
N SER A 28 2.32 9.39 2.62
CA SER A 28 3.09 10.64 2.66
C SER A 28 2.33 11.73 3.42
N ASP A 29 1.06 11.91 3.08
CA ASP A 29 0.20 12.95 3.66
C ASP A 29 -0.17 12.62 5.11
N GLN A 30 -0.54 11.36 5.41
CA GLN A 30 -0.98 10.95 6.75
C GLN A 30 0.16 10.98 7.78
N PHE A 31 1.37 10.57 7.40
CA PHE A 31 2.51 10.46 8.31
C PHE A 31 3.52 11.59 8.17
N ASN A 32 3.23 12.60 7.34
CA ASN A 32 4.10 13.75 7.07
C ASN A 32 5.54 13.35 6.70
N VAL A 33 5.66 12.39 5.79
CA VAL A 33 6.92 11.89 5.22
C VAL A 33 6.91 12.06 3.72
N THR A 34 8.06 12.09 3.06
CA THR A 34 8.06 12.22 1.59
C THR A 34 7.60 10.93 0.91
N VAL A 35 6.92 11.06 -0.24
CA VAL A 35 6.54 9.95 -1.14
C VAL A 35 7.72 9.00 -1.42
N ASP A 36 8.92 9.54 -1.60
CA ASP A 36 10.12 8.73 -1.85
C ASP A 36 10.60 7.98 -0.61
N SER A 37 10.49 8.59 0.58
CA SER A 37 10.76 7.90 1.85
C SER A 37 9.79 6.74 2.07
N VAL A 38 8.50 6.93 1.76
CA VAL A 38 7.50 5.85 1.80
C VAL A 38 7.91 4.70 0.88
N LYS A 39 8.30 5.00 -0.36
CA LYS A 39 8.68 3.97 -1.33
C LYS A 39 9.94 3.23 -0.87
N ILE A 40 11.04 3.96 -0.69
CA ILE A 40 12.38 3.41 -0.54
C ILE A 40 12.61 2.89 0.88
N ASN A 41 12.31 3.69 1.90
CA ASN A 41 12.65 3.36 3.29
C ASN A 41 11.59 2.45 3.91
N TRP A 42 10.32 2.83 3.79
CA TRP A 42 9.24 2.13 4.47
C TRP A 42 8.89 0.83 3.77
N ILE A 43 8.42 0.89 2.52
CA ILE A 43 7.91 -0.28 1.82
C ILE A 43 9.06 -1.20 1.43
N TYR A 44 9.96 -0.78 0.53
CA TYR A 44 11.03 -1.68 0.06
C TYR A 44 12.08 -1.94 1.15
N GLY A 45 12.45 -0.92 1.91
CA GLY A 45 13.42 -1.01 3.00
C GLY A 45 12.89 -1.68 4.27
N GLY A 46 11.57 -1.84 4.44
CA GLY A 46 10.97 -2.44 5.63
C GLY A 46 11.15 -1.61 6.91
N LYS A 47 11.48 -0.32 6.80
CA LYS A 47 11.76 0.58 7.93
C LYS A 47 10.52 1.36 8.39
N ILE A 48 9.36 0.70 8.36
CA ILE A 48 8.12 1.27 8.88
C ILE A 48 8.21 1.27 10.42
N PRO A 49 7.95 2.40 11.10
CA PRO A 49 7.84 2.45 12.56
C PRO A 49 6.79 1.45 13.07
N GLU A 50 7.09 0.73 14.15
CA GLU A 50 6.24 -0.37 14.64
C GLU A 50 4.81 0.07 14.96
N ASN A 51 4.64 1.29 15.46
CA ASN A 51 3.34 1.88 15.77
C ASN A 51 2.49 2.22 14.53
N TYR A 52 3.06 2.24 13.33
CA TYR A 52 2.35 2.56 12.09
C TYR A 52 2.11 1.34 11.18
N ILE A 53 2.59 0.16 11.54
CA ILE A 53 2.51 -1.03 10.68
C ILE A 53 1.06 -1.39 10.34
N ASP A 54 0.17 -1.33 11.33
CA ASP A 54 -1.23 -1.73 11.15
C ASP A 54 -1.99 -0.71 10.30
N GLU A 55 -1.79 0.58 10.52
CA GLU A 55 -2.36 1.64 9.67
C GLU A 55 -1.87 1.54 8.21
N VAL A 56 -0.58 1.24 8.01
CA VAL A 56 -0.04 1.04 6.65
C VAL A 56 -0.67 -0.17 5.96
N LEU A 57 -0.92 -1.25 6.70
CA LEU A 57 -1.62 -2.43 6.18
C LEU A 57 -3.07 -2.09 5.79
N GLU A 58 -3.79 -1.34 6.62
CA GLU A 58 -5.17 -0.91 6.32
C GLU A 58 -5.26 -0.08 5.04
N ILE A 59 -4.31 0.84 4.84
CA ILE A 59 -4.24 1.67 3.62
C ILE A 59 -3.99 0.79 2.38
N LEU A 60 -3.09 -0.18 2.49
CA LEU A 60 -2.82 -1.14 1.42
C LEU A 60 -4.02 -2.03 1.11
N GLU A 61 -4.69 -2.54 2.14
CA GLU A 61 -5.88 -3.37 2.01
C GLU A 61 -7.00 -2.61 1.29
N ARG A 62 -7.24 -1.35 1.67
CA ARG A 62 -8.23 -0.49 1.02
C ARG A 62 -7.95 -0.33 -0.47
N GLU A 63 -6.71 -0.01 -0.84
CA GLU A 63 -6.31 0.16 -2.24
C GLU A 63 -6.38 -1.16 -3.04
N ALA A 64 -6.02 -2.29 -2.42
CA ALA A 64 -6.16 -3.60 -3.03
C ALA A 64 -7.64 -3.97 -3.29
N LYS A 65 -8.53 -3.69 -2.33
CA LYS A 65 -9.99 -3.89 -2.49
C LYS A 65 -10.57 -3.01 -3.59
N MET A 66 -10.14 -1.74 -3.68
CA MET A 66 -10.56 -0.86 -4.77
C MET A 66 -10.12 -1.39 -6.13
N GLN A 67 -8.86 -1.81 -6.27
CA GLN A 67 -8.39 -2.44 -7.50
C GLN A 67 -9.21 -3.69 -7.86
N HIS A 68 -9.46 -4.56 -6.87
CA HIS A 68 -10.24 -5.77 -7.10
C HIS A 68 -11.65 -5.43 -7.59
N SER A 69 -12.31 -4.44 -7.00
CA SER A 69 -13.62 -3.95 -7.45
C SER A 69 -13.57 -3.36 -8.87
N GLU A 70 -12.52 -2.59 -9.20
CA GLU A 70 -12.31 -2.07 -10.57
C GLU A 70 -12.20 -3.22 -11.58
N ILE A 71 -11.47 -4.29 -11.25
CA ILE A 71 -11.32 -5.47 -12.11
C ILE A 71 -12.65 -6.23 -12.26
N LEU A 72 -13.39 -6.46 -11.17
CA LEU A 72 -14.69 -7.16 -11.24
C LEU A 72 -15.68 -6.43 -12.13
N LYS A 73 -15.73 -5.09 -12.04
CA LYS A 73 -16.59 -4.28 -12.94
C LYS A 73 -16.25 -4.48 -14.41
N LEU A 74 -15.00 -4.74 -14.77
CA LEU A 74 -14.61 -5.03 -16.16
C LEU A 74 -15.05 -6.42 -16.62
N ILE A 75 -15.19 -7.37 -15.68
CA ILE A 75 -15.63 -8.75 -15.96
C ILE A 75 -17.15 -8.83 -16.06
N ASP A 76 -17.87 -8.15 -15.17
CA ASP A 76 -19.33 -8.14 -15.09
C ASP A 76 -20.01 -7.30 -16.19
N PHE A 77 -19.23 -6.63 -17.04
CA PHE A 77 -19.72 -6.05 -18.30
C PHE A 77 -20.03 -7.20 -19.29
N LYS A 78 -21.23 -7.78 -19.13
CA LYS A 78 -21.89 -8.67 -20.09
C LYS A 78 -23.26 -8.14 -20.45
#